data_AF-A0AAV6YBK2-F1
#
_entry.id   AF-A0AAV6YBK2-F1
#
_cell.length_a   1.000
_cell.length_b   1.000
_cell.length_c   1.000
_cell.angle_alpha   90.00
_cell.angle_beta   90.00
_cell.angle_gamma   90.00
#
_symmetry.space_group_name_H-M   'P 1'
#
loop_
_entity.id
_entity.type
_entity.pdbx_description
1 polymer ?
#
loop_
_entity_poly.entity_id
_entity_poly.type
_entity_poly.pdbx_seq_one_letter_code
_entity_poly.pdbx_strand_id
1 'polypeptide(L)'
;MVILRDGAGGAPRRPLRVGFYDIERTLGKGNFAVVKLARHRVTNTQVAIKIIDKTRLDRSNLEKIYREVQIMKRLRHPHIIRLYQV
;
A
#
# COMPACT_ATOMS: atom_id res chain seq x y z
N MET A 1 3.50 -2.07 -3.29
CA MET A 1 3.12 -0.66 -3.53
C MET A 1 2.70 -0.04 -2.21
N VAL A 2 2.99 1.23 -1.96
CA VAL A 2 2.49 1.96 -0.79
C VAL A 2 1.49 3.00 -1.26
N ILE A 3 0.36 3.16 -0.57
CA ILE A 3 -0.63 4.19 -0.87
C ILE A 3 -0.89 4.97 0.40
N LEU A 4 -0.79 6.30 0.33
CA LEU A 4 -1.19 7.17 1.42
C LEU A 4 -2.57 7.74 1.13
N ARG A 5 -3.55 7.47 2.00
CA ARG A 5 -4.88 8.08 1.91
C ARG A 5 -5.02 9.20 2.92
N ASP A 6 -5.60 10.30 2.47
CA ASP A 6 -6.13 11.35 3.32
C ASP A 6 -7.57 10.96 3.71
N GLY A 7 -7.90 11.09 4.99
CA GLY A 7 -9.12 10.49 5.54
C GLY A 7 -10.39 11.08 4.93
N ALA A 8 -11.17 10.24 4.26
CA ALA A 8 -12.60 10.42 4.06
C ALA A 8 -13.27 9.05 4.02
N GLY A 9 -14.15 8.83 4.99
CA GLY A 9 -14.98 7.64 5.10
C GLY A 9 -16.09 7.64 4.04
N GLY A 10 -16.36 6.45 3.51
CA GLY A 10 -17.44 6.19 2.58
C GLY A 10 -17.24 4.81 1.97
N ALA A 11 -18.03 3.83 2.40
CA ALA A 11 -17.99 2.48 1.84
C ALA A 11 -18.53 2.52 0.40
N PRO A 12 -17.75 2.16 -0.64
CA PRO A 12 -18.32 1.98 -1.96
C PRO A 12 -18.90 0.58 -2.08
N ARG A 13 -20.13 0.47 -2.60
CA ARG A 13 -20.74 -0.77 -3.11
C ARG A 13 -20.05 -1.31 -4.38
N ARG A 14 -18.85 -0.82 -4.71
CA ARG A 14 -18.02 -1.18 -5.86
C ARG A 14 -16.64 -1.65 -5.37
N PRO A 15 -16.00 -2.62 -6.05
CA PRO A 15 -14.65 -3.03 -5.70
C PRO A 15 -13.73 -1.81 -5.68
N LEU A 16 -12.99 -1.66 -4.57
CA LEU A 16 -12.05 -0.56 -4.39
C LEU A 16 -10.99 -0.68 -5.49
N ARG A 17 -10.71 0.41 -6.19
CA ARG A 17 -9.74 0.45 -7.28
C ARG A 17 -8.68 1.50 -7.01
N VAL A 18 -7.44 1.18 -7.35
CA VAL A 18 -6.33 2.12 -7.31
C VAL A 18 -5.55 1.99 -8.61
N GLY A 19 -5.64 3.00 -9.47
CA GLY A 19 -5.02 2.97 -10.80
C GLY A 19 -5.45 1.73 -11.58
N PHE A 20 -4.45 0.92 -12.01
CA PHE A 20 -4.66 -0.33 -12.76
C PHE A 20 -4.89 -1.58 -11.88
N TYR A 21 -5.03 -1.41 -10.56
CA TYR A 21 -5.16 -2.52 -9.62
C TYR A 21 -6.59 -2.63 -9.08
N ASP A 22 -7.17 -3.83 -9.21
CA ASP A 22 -8.38 -4.20 -8.48
C ASP A 22 -7.98 -4.69 -7.09
N ILE A 23 -8.52 -4.04 -6.05
CA ILE A 23 -8.25 -4.40 -4.66
C ILE A 23 -9.14 -5.60 -4.30
N GLU A 24 -8.52 -6.67 -3.85
CA GLU A 24 -9.18 -7.90 -3.40
C GLU A 24 -9.30 -7.89 -1.86
N ARG A 25 -8.88 -8.98 -1.20
CA ARG A 25 -9.00 -9.18 0.25
C ARG A 25 -7.86 -8.54 1.05
N THR A 26 -8.09 -8.36 2.34
CA THR A 26 -7.06 -7.94 3.30
C THR A 26 -6.11 -9.10 3.58
N LEU A 27 -4.81 -8.84 3.51
CA LEU A 27 -3.74 -9.78 3.89
C LEU A 27 -3.30 -9.57 5.34
N GLY A 28 -3.34 -8.32 5.83
CA GLY A 28 -2.95 -8.01 7.19
C GLY A 28 -3.37 -6.60 7.60
N LYS A 29 -3.49 -6.38 8.91
CA LYS A 29 -3.78 -5.08 9.52
C LYS A 29 -2.68 -4.76 10.53
N GLY A 30 -2.10 -3.58 10.41
CA GLY A 30 -1.19 -3.01 11.39
C GLY A 30 -1.82 -1.78 12.04
N ASN A 31 -1.04 -1.09 12.88
CA ASN A 31 -1.52 0.05 13.65
C ASN A 31 -2.04 1.21 12.76
N PHE A 32 -1.24 1.59 11.76
CA PHE A 32 -1.51 2.73 10.87
C PHE A 32 -1.72 2.33 9.41
N ALA A 33 -1.71 1.02 9.12
CA ALA A 33 -1.72 0.52 7.76
C ALA A 33 -2.54 -0.76 7.62
N VAL A 34 -3.14 -0.96 6.46
CA VAL A 34 -3.77 -2.21 6.06
C VAL A 34 -3.11 -2.69 4.78
N VAL A 35 -2.67 -3.94 4.77
CA VAL A 35 -2.12 -4.59 3.58
C VAL A 35 -3.25 -5.35 2.90
N LYS A 36 -3.47 -5.07 1.62
CA LYS A 36 -4.45 -5.77 0.79
C LYS A 36 -3.77 -6.47 -0.38
N LEU A 37 -4.32 -7.62 -0.75
CA LEU A 37 -4.03 -8.26 -2.02
C LEU A 37 -4.70 -7.45 -3.11
N ALA A 38 -4.00 -7.24 -4.21
CA ALA A 38 -4.55 -6.60 -5.39
C ALA A 38 -4.02 -7.28 -6.64
N ARG A 39 -4.74 -7.12 -7.75
CA ARG A 39 -4.41 -7.72 -9.04
C ARG A 39 -4.28 -6.64 -10.09
N HIS A 40 -3.15 -6.62 -10.79
CA HIS A 40 -2.96 -5.73 -11.92
C HIS A 40 -3.84 -6.21 -13.09
N ARG A 41 -4.70 -5.34 -13.62
CA ARG A 41 -5.74 -5.74 -14.58
C ARG A 41 -5.21 -6.24 -15.92
N VAL A 42 -4.09 -5.67 -16.37
CA VAL A 42 -3.53 -5.99 -17.69
C VAL A 42 -2.62 -7.22 -17.63
N THR A 43 -1.73 -7.27 -16.64
CA THR A 43 -0.73 -8.36 -16.53
C THR A 43 -1.21 -9.53 -15.67
N ASN A 44 -2.38 -9.40 -15.04
CA ASN A 44 -2.94 -10.37 -14.11
C ASN A 44 -2.03 -10.67 -12.88
N THR A 45 -1.01 -9.84 -12.65
CA THR A 45 -0.03 -10.03 -11.59
C THR A 45 -0.62 -9.65 -10.24
N GLN A 46 -0.48 -10.54 -9.26
CA GLN A 46 -0.87 -10.26 -7.88
C GLN A 46 0.21 -9.45 -7.16
N VAL A 47 -0.22 -8.45 -6.40
CA VAL A 47 0.66 -7.57 -5.62
C VAL A 47 0.09 -7.31 -4.23
N ALA A 48 0.97 -7.00 -3.29
CA ALA A 48 0.58 -6.46 -1.99
C ALA A 48 0.58 -4.92 -2.03
N ILE A 49 -0.50 -4.32 -1.57
CA ILE A 49 -0.67 -2.87 -1.43
C ILE A 49 -0.79 -2.53 0.05
N LYS A 50 0.20 -1.79 0.57
CA LYS A 50 0.20 -1.26 1.94
C LYS A 50 -0.48 0.11 1.92
N ILE A 51 -1.72 0.18 2.42
CA ILE A 51 -2.52 1.40 2.49
C ILE A 51 -2.31 2.02 3.87
N ILE A 52 -1.87 3.27 3.92
CA ILE A 52 -1.53 3.97 5.15
C ILE A 52 -2.50 5.14 5.32
N ASP A 53 -3.04 5.27 6.52
CA ASP A 53 -3.96 6.34 6.89
C ASP A 53 -3.22 7.54 7.48
N LYS A 54 -3.09 8.63 6.71
CA LYS A 54 -2.33 9.81 7.14
C LYS A 54 -2.95 10.53 8.34
N THR A 55 -4.27 10.42 8.53
CA THR A 55 -4.95 11.11 9.65
C THR A 55 -4.60 10.54 11.01
N ARG A 56 -4.08 9.31 11.04
CA ARG A 56 -3.70 8.59 12.25
C ARG A 56 -2.19 8.63 12.53
N LEU A 57 -1.44 9.43 11.76
CA LEU A 57 0.02 9.53 11.86
C LEU A 57 0.43 10.83 12.54
N ASP A 58 1.35 10.71 13.49
CA ASP A 58 2.15 11.82 13.99
C ASP A 58 3.39 12.06 13.09
N ARG A 59 4.13 13.15 13.33
CA ARG A 59 5.33 13.48 12.56
C ARG A 59 6.38 12.36 12.61
N SER A 60 6.59 11.75 13.78
CA SER A 60 7.57 10.67 13.95
C SER A 60 7.24 9.45 13.10
N ASN A 61 5.98 9.00 13.07
CA ASN A 61 5.61 7.84 12.27
C ASN A 61 5.62 8.14 10.77
N LEU A 62 5.31 9.38 10.38
CA LEU A 62 5.44 9.82 9.00
C LEU A 62 6.90 9.75 8.53
N GLU A 63 7.86 10.21 9.34
CA GLU A 63 9.30 10.09 9.05
C GLU A 63 9.75 8.63 8.90
N LYS A 64 9.27 7.74 9.79
CA LYS A 64 9.55 6.30 9.69
C LYS A 64 9.05 5.71 8.37
N ILE A 65 7.86 6.09 7.92
CA ILE A 65 7.29 5.64 6.64
C ILE A 65 8.15 6.13 5.48
N TYR A 66 8.55 7.40 5.48
CA TYR A 66 9.46 7.92 4.45
C TYR A 66 10.78 7.14 4.44
N ARG A 67 11.36 6.84 5.61
CA ARG A 67 12.57 6.05 5.72
C ARG A 67 12.40 4.64 5.17
N GLU A 68 11.32 3.94 5.51
CA GLU A 68 10.97 2.63 4.95
C GLU A 68 10.93 2.66 3.42
N VAL A 69 10.23 3.66 2.86
CA VAL A 69 10.12 3.83 1.40
C VAL A 69 11.51 4.05 0.77
N GLN A 70 12.36 4.89 1.36
CA GLN A 70 13.70 5.15 0.83
C GLN A 70 14.59 3.91 0.85
N ILE A 71 14.53 3.11 1.92
CA ILE A 71 15.24 1.83 2.00
C ILE A 71 14.74 0.89 0.90
N MET A 72 13.42 0.70 0.82
CA MET A 72 12.79 -0.18 -0.16
C MET A 72 13.06 0.21 -1.62
N LYS A 73 13.21 1.50 -1.93
CA LYS A 73 13.58 1.98 -3.27
C LYS A 73 14.99 1.56 -3.69
N ARG A 74 15.91 1.40 -2.73
CA ARG A 74 17.32 1.03 -2.97
C ARG A 74 17.52 -0.49 -3.00
N LEU A 75 16.59 -1.26 -2.45
CA LEU A 75 16.66 -2.72 -2.41
C LEU A 75 16.24 -3.33 -3.75
N ARG A 76 17.18 -3.98 -4.41
CA ARG A 76 16.93 -4.79 -5.62
C ARG A 76 17.70 -6.10 -5.52
N HIS A 77 17.03 -7.14 -5.05
CA HIS A 77 17.62 -8.45 -4.85
C HIS A 77 16.57 -9.54 -5.10
N PRO A 78 16.90 -10.69 -5.73
CA PRO A 78 15.93 -11.75 -6.05
C PRO A 78 15.20 -12.31 -4.82
N HIS A 79 15.83 -12.26 -3.64
CA HIS A 79 15.26 -12.78 -2.39
C HIS A 79 14.70 -11.69 -1.45
N ILE A 80 14.59 -10.44 -1.91
CA ILE A 80 14.01 -9.35 -1.13
C ILE A 80 12.82 -8.78 -1.88
N ILE A 81 11.72 -8.54 -1.17
CA ILE A 81 10.51 -7.96 -1.75
C ILE A 81 10.80 -6.61 -2.41
N ARG A 82 10.26 -6.40 -3.61
CA ARG A 82 10.48 -5.20 -4.39
C ARG A 82 9.33 -4.20 -4.22
N LEU A 83 9.68 -2.93 -4.08
CA LEU A 83 8.73 -1.83 -4.19
C LEU A 83 8.51 -1.46 -5.66
N TYR A 84 7.29 -1.59 -6.13
CA TYR A 84 6.90 -1.24 -7.51
C TYR A 84 6.57 0.26 -7.66
N GLN A 85 5.75 0.80 -6.76
CA GLN A 85 5.21 2.16 -6.83
C GLN A 85 4.87 2.67 -5.41
N VAL A 86 4.88 3.99 -5.24
CA VAL A 86 4.41 4.77 -4.08
C VAL A 86 3.42 5.81 -4.58
#